data_AF-A0A7V8JKY9-F1
#
_entry.id   AF-A0A7V8JKY9-F1
#
_cell.length_a   1.000
_cell.length_b   1.000
_cell.length_c   1.000
_cell.angle_alpha   90.00
_cell.angle_beta   90.00
_cell.angle_gamma   90.00
#
_symmetry.space_group_name_H-M   'P 1'
#
loop_
_entity.id
_entity.type
_entity.pdbx_description
1 polymer ?
#
loop_
_entity_poly.entity_id
_entity_poly.type
_entity_poly.pdbx_seq_one_letter_code
_entity_poly.pdbx_strand_id
1 'polypeptide(L)'
;MQRHPAARIELLLVDRLVNLVEERVDLAVRVARRVDPGLIARRLGTCRSVLCATPQYLAAHGTPQTPEELATHNCMTHHYVARSVWQLFRAGRTISVAVGGNISANEASLLLEAVRASAGIAMLPTYQVAPLLRTGELVQLLADYELEELGIHAVYASRRQQPAVLRSFLDYLAECFDSLAFEDLDWPPRTPHGRGAAGAGVQ
;
A
#
# COMPACT_ATOMS: atom_id res chain seq x y z
N MET A 1 14.77 18.50 -11.58
CA MET A 1 15.64 18.99 -12.68
C MET A 1 15.64 20.50 -12.81
N GLN A 2 14.48 21.18 -12.86
CA GLN A 2 14.43 22.66 -12.90
C GLN A 2 15.18 23.35 -11.75
N ARG A 3 15.10 22.81 -10.51
CA ARG A 3 15.85 23.33 -9.33
C ARG A 3 17.36 23.04 -9.38
N HIS A 4 17.80 22.01 -10.11
CA HIS A 4 19.21 21.59 -10.23
C HIS A 4 19.53 21.08 -11.65
N PRO A 5 19.74 21.97 -12.63
CA PRO A 5 19.87 21.58 -14.04
C PRO A 5 21.12 20.75 -14.38
N ALA A 6 22.18 20.88 -13.57
CA ALA A 6 23.42 20.12 -13.74
C ALA A 6 23.35 18.70 -13.15
N ALA A 7 22.31 18.39 -12.37
CA ALA A 7 22.12 17.07 -11.81
C ALA A 7 21.68 16.08 -12.91
N ARG A 8 22.19 14.84 -12.83
CA ARG A 8 21.71 13.71 -13.63
C ARG A 8 21.09 12.71 -12.67
N ILE A 9 19.91 12.18 -13.04
CA ILE A 9 19.26 11.11 -12.29
C ILE A 9 19.20 9.89 -13.20
N GLU A 10 19.71 8.78 -12.67
CA GLU A 10 19.49 7.44 -13.21
C GLU A 10 18.49 6.74 -12.28
N LEU A 11 17.43 6.17 -12.85
CA LEU A 11 16.37 5.50 -12.10
C LEU A 11 16.38 4.01 -12.40
N LEU A 12 16.49 3.21 -11.34
CA LEU A 12 16.32 1.77 -11.38
C LEU A 12 15.02 1.42 -10.64
N LEU A 13 14.04 0.89 -11.36
CA LEU A 13 12.78 0.41 -10.79
C LEU A 13 12.86 -1.11 -10.68
N VAL A 14 12.84 -1.61 -9.44
CA VAL A 14 12.97 -3.03 -9.12
C VAL A 14 12.10 -3.36 -7.92
N ASP A 15 11.32 -4.43 -8.02
CA ASP A 15 10.41 -4.84 -6.95
C ASP A 15 11.05 -5.85 -5.98
N ARG A 16 12.39 -5.91 -5.98
CA ARG A 16 13.20 -6.75 -5.09
C ARG A 16 14.10 -5.88 -4.20
N LEU A 17 14.52 -6.45 -3.07
CA LEU A 17 15.58 -5.84 -2.28
C LEU A 17 16.90 -5.88 -3.07
N VAL A 18 17.41 -4.70 -3.40
CA VAL A 18 18.72 -4.52 -4.04
C VAL A 18 19.81 -4.20 -3.01
N ASN A 19 21.02 -4.69 -3.25
CA ASN A 19 22.19 -4.27 -2.47
C ASN A 19 22.71 -2.95 -3.06
N LEU A 20 22.61 -1.87 -2.28
CA LEU A 20 22.97 -0.53 -2.75
C LEU A 20 24.43 -0.42 -3.17
N VAL A 21 25.32 -1.18 -2.54
CA VAL A 21 26.76 -1.12 -2.82
C VAL A 21 27.08 -1.86 -4.12
N GLU A 22 26.57 -3.08 -4.27
CA GLU A 22 26.80 -3.90 -5.47
C GLU A 22 26.19 -3.26 -6.71
N GLU A 23 24.97 -2.73 -6.60
CA GLU A 23 24.23 -2.12 -7.70
C GLU A 23 24.59 -0.63 -7.91
N ARG A 24 25.56 -0.09 -7.13
CA ARG A 24 26.03 1.31 -7.19
C ARG A 24 24.90 2.34 -7.09
N VAL A 25 23.94 2.08 -6.21
CA VAL A 25 22.79 2.95 -5.96
C VAL A 25 23.08 3.89 -4.79
N ASP A 26 23.08 5.20 -5.08
CA ASP A 26 23.31 6.24 -4.07
C ASP A 26 22.14 6.37 -3.07
N LEU A 27 20.91 6.15 -3.56
CA LEU A 27 19.67 6.28 -2.80
C LEU A 27 18.62 5.31 -3.33
N ALA A 28 17.99 4.54 -2.44
CA ALA A 28 16.77 3.80 -2.75
C ALA A 28 15.58 4.37 -1.98
N VAL A 29 14.41 4.40 -2.62
CA VAL A 29 13.12 4.61 -1.95
C VAL A 29 12.44 3.26 -1.81
N ARG A 30 12.07 2.88 -0.58
CA ARG A 30 11.58 1.53 -0.26
C ARG A 30 10.35 1.56 0.63
N VAL A 31 9.38 0.70 0.32
CA VAL A 31 8.29 0.35 1.23
C VAL A 31 8.73 -0.88 2.01
N ALA A 32 8.90 -0.75 3.34
CA ALA A 32 9.38 -1.85 4.16
C ALA A 32 8.91 -1.74 5.61
N ARG A 33 8.70 -2.91 6.24
CA ARG A 33 8.48 -3.02 7.70
C ARG A 33 9.73 -2.62 8.48
N ARG A 34 10.89 -3.10 8.02
CA ARG A 34 12.21 -2.85 8.64
C ARG A 34 13.24 -2.63 7.55
N VAL A 35 14.19 -1.72 7.80
CA VAL A 35 15.37 -1.49 6.96
C VAL A 35 16.58 -2.16 7.62
N ASP A 36 17.54 -2.60 6.81
CA ASP A 36 18.81 -3.16 7.27
C ASP A 36 19.51 -2.20 8.25
N PRO A 37 19.89 -2.64 9.47
CA PRO A 37 20.59 -1.81 10.44
C PRO A 37 21.94 -1.26 9.95
N GLY A 38 22.57 -1.90 8.96
CA GLY A 38 23.81 -1.43 8.33
C GLY A 38 23.61 -0.27 7.36
N LEU A 39 22.36 0.10 7.07
CA LEU A 39 22.01 1.21 6.19
C LEU A 39 21.38 2.36 6.98
N ILE A 40 21.42 3.54 6.39
CA ILE A 40 20.77 4.72 6.93
C ILE A 40 19.39 4.84 6.30
N ALA A 41 18.36 4.86 7.13
CA ALA A 41 16.97 5.06 6.71
C ALA A 41 16.45 6.42 7.19
N ARG A 42 15.94 7.24 6.27
CA ARG A 42 15.08 8.40 6.57
C ARG A 42 13.65 8.01 6.20
N ARG A 43 12.74 8.03 7.18
CA ARG A 43 11.32 7.83 6.88
C ARG A 43 10.81 9.03 6.08
N LEU A 44 10.16 8.74 4.97
CA LEU A 44 9.51 9.70 4.10
C LEU A 44 8.00 9.70 4.34
N GLY A 45 7.41 8.54 4.62
CA GLY A 45 5.98 8.43 4.86
C GLY A 45 5.52 7.07 5.34
N THR A 46 4.23 6.83 5.17
CA THR A 46 3.54 5.59 5.54
C THR A 46 2.82 5.05 4.31
N CYS A 47 2.94 3.75 4.07
CA CYS A 47 2.19 3.02 3.07
C CYS A 47 1.12 2.20 3.79
N ARG A 48 -0.14 2.65 3.67
CA ARG A 48 -1.31 1.92 4.17
C ARG A 48 -1.81 0.95 3.11
N SER A 49 -2.45 -0.12 3.57
CA SER A 49 -3.08 -1.11 2.69
C SER A 49 -4.53 -1.30 3.06
N VAL A 50 -5.29 -1.86 2.13
CA VAL A 50 -6.67 -2.31 2.33
C VAL A 50 -6.88 -3.66 1.70
N LEU A 51 -7.84 -4.43 2.22
CA LEU A 51 -8.41 -5.57 1.51
C LEU A 51 -9.50 -5.04 0.58
N CYS A 52 -9.46 -5.42 -0.69
CA CYS A 52 -10.46 -4.99 -1.65
C CYS A 52 -10.76 -6.05 -2.71
N ALA A 53 -11.95 -5.93 -3.30
CA ALA A 53 -12.42 -6.72 -4.43
C ALA A 53 -13.39 -5.87 -5.27
N THR A 54 -13.74 -6.35 -6.46
CA THR A 54 -14.81 -5.73 -7.25
C THR A 54 -16.19 -6.11 -6.70
N PRO A 55 -17.22 -5.26 -6.87
CA PRO A 55 -18.61 -5.63 -6.59
C PRO A 55 -19.04 -6.92 -7.30
N GLN A 56 -18.55 -7.15 -8.52
CA GLN A 56 -18.86 -8.34 -9.31
C GLN A 56 -18.33 -9.63 -8.67
N TYR A 57 -17.08 -9.64 -8.20
CA TYR A 57 -16.52 -10.80 -7.50
C TYR A 57 -17.34 -11.13 -6.25
N LEU A 58 -17.69 -10.10 -5.46
CA LEU A 58 -18.46 -10.25 -4.23
C LEU A 58 -19.90 -10.71 -4.47
N ALA A 59 -20.53 -10.29 -5.57
CA ALA A 59 -21.85 -10.77 -5.96
C ALA A 59 -21.85 -12.28 -6.28
N ALA A 60 -20.74 -12.79 -6.84
CA ALA A 60 -20.62 -14.20 -7.21
C ALA A 60 -20.15 -15.10 -6.04
N HIS A 61 -19.34 -14.58 -5.12
CA HIS A 61 -18.68 -15.39 -4.07
C HIS A 61 -19.11 -15.04 -2.64
N GLY A 62 -19.98 -14.03 -2.46
CA GLY A 62 -20.29 -13.47 -1.16
C GLY A 62 -19.28 -12.41 -0.70
N THR A 63 -19.64 -11.65 0.33
CA THR A 63 -18.76 -10.64 0.94
C THR A 63 -18.31 -11.14 2.30
N PRO A 64 -17.00 -11.29 2.57
CA PRO A 64 -16.51 -11.76 3.85
C PRO A 64 -16.86 -10.75 4.95
N GLN A 65 -17.55 -11.20 6.00
CA GLN A 65 -17.95 -10.40 7.16
C GLN A 65 -16.95 -10.53 8.31
N THR A 66 -16.19 -11.62 8.32
CA THR A 66 -15.14 -11.90 9.33
C THR A 66 -13.81 -12.19 8.64
N PRO A 67 -12.66 -11.93 9.30
CA PRO A 67 -11.36 -12.27 8.75
C PRO A 67 -11.24 -13.74 8.36
N GLU A 68 -11.79 -14.65 9.16
CA GLU A 68 -11.71 -16.09 8.95
C GLU A 68 -12.34 -16.54 7.63
N GLU A 69 -13.37 -15.82 7.15
CA GLU A 69 -14.02 -16.10 5.86
C GLU A 69 -13.09 -15.86 4.67
N LEU A 70 -12.00 -15.08 4.81
CA LEU A 70 -11.01 -14.91 3.74
C LEU A 70 -10.38 -16.25 3.32
N ALA A 71 -10.33 -17.25 4.20
CA ALA A 71 -9.77 -18.56 3.91
C ALA A 71 -10.57 -19.34 2.83
N THR A 72 -11.83 -18.96 2.57
CA THR A 72 -12.68 -19.60 1.55
C THR A 72 -12.75 -18.80 0.25
N HIS A 73 -12.13 -17.61 0.19
CA HIS A 73 -12.07 -16.77 -1.00
C HIS A 73 -10.76 -16.97 -1.76
N ASN A 74 -10.77 -16.65 -3.07
CA ASN A 74 -9.55 -16.52 -3.85
C ASN A 74 -8.78 -15.27 -3.43
N CYS A 75 -7.81 -15.43 -2.53
CA CYS A 75 -6.97 -14.36 -2.01
C CYS A 75 -5.64 -14.32 -2.78
N MET A 76 -5.44 -13.28 -3.58
CA MET A 76 -4.23 -13.07 -4.36
C MET A 76 -3.19 -12.36 -3.51
N THR A 77 -1.96 -12.87 -3.49
CA THR A 77 -0.96 -12.47 -2.48
C THR A 77 0.26 -11.79 -3.07
N HIS A 78 0.88 -10.93 -2.27
CA HIS A 78 2.14 -10.30 -2.63
C HIS A 78 3.34 -11.15 -2.16
N HIS A 79 4.37 -11.32 -2.98
CA HIS A 79 5.54 -12.16 -2.67
C HIS A 79 6.25 -11.75 -1.38
N TYR A 80 6.34 -10.44 -1.15
CA TYR A 80 7.10 -9.87 -0.04
C TYR A 80 6.24 -9.43 1.14
N VAL A 81 4.91 -9.41 0.99
CA VAL A 81 3.99 -8.92 2.02
C VAL A 81 2.90 -9.96 2.22
N ALA A 82 2.84 -10.53 3.43
CA ALA A 82 1.74 -11.39 3.88
C ALA A 82 1.39 -12.52 2.89
N ARG A 83 2.42 -13.25 2.45
CA ARG A 83 2.37 -14.21 1.31
C ARG A 83 1.35 -15.35 1.47
N SER A 84 1.13 -15.81 2.69
CA SER A 84 0.20 -16.91 3.01
C SER A 84 -0.62 -16.68 4.28
N VAL A 85 -0.27 -15.67 5.08
CA VAL A 85 -0.98 -15.32 6.30
C VAL A 85 -1.17 -13.81 6.32
N TRP A 86 -2.42 -13.37 6.36
CA TRP A 86 -2.78 -11.98 6.55
C TRP A 86 -3.02 -11.72 8.04
N GLN A 87 -2.42 -10.64 8.55
CA GLN A 87 -2.59 -10.18 9.92
C GLN A 87 -3.54 -8.98 9.92
N LEU A 88 -4.66 -9.14 10.62
CA LEU A 88 -5.68 -8.12 10.80
C LEU A 88 -5.74 -7.75 12.29
N PHE A 89 -5.90 -6.47 12.60
CA PHE A 89 -5.89 -5.97 13.96
C PHE A 89 -7.23 -5.31 14.30
N ARG A 90 -7.80 -5.66 15.46
CA ARG A 90 -9.03 -5.03 15.97
C ARG A 90 -9.05 -5.04 17.48
N ALA A 91 -9.29 -3.88 18.10
CA ALA A 91 -9.40 -3.73 19.56
C ALA A 91 -8.21 -4.35 20.34
N GLY A 92 -6.98 -4.12 19.86
CA GLY A 92 -5.75 -4.63 20.47
C GLY A 92 -5.51 -6.14 20.28
N ARG A 93 -6.33 -6.82 19.49
CA ARG A 93 -6.15 -8.24 19.15
C ARG A 93 -5.64 -8.39 17.71
N THR A 94 -4.73 -9.33 17.53
CA THR A 94 -4.23 -9.74 16.22
C THR A 94 -4.94 -11.01 15.80
N ILE A 95 -5.50 -11.01 14.60
CA ILE A 95 -6.13 -12.16 13.95
C ILE A 95 -5.26 -12.54 12.76
N SER A 96 -4.81 -13.79 12.73
CA SER A 96 -3.97 -14.32 11.66
C SER A 96 -4.79 -15.29 10.83
N VAL A 97 -4.97 -14.98 9.55
CA VAL A 97 -5.77 -15.79 8.63
C VAL A 97 -4.86 -16.39 7.58
N ALA A 98 -4.86 -17.71 7.47
CA ALA A 98 -4.23 -18.40 6.35
C ALA A 98 -5.06 -18.13 5.10
N VAL A 99 -4.42 -17.56 4.08
CA VAL A 99 -5.06 -17.20 2.81
C VAL A 99 -4.39 -17.94 1.66
N GLY A 100 -5.16 -18.19 0.61
CA GLY A 100 -4.68 -18.86 -0.59
C GLY A 100 -5.46 -18.42 -1.82
N GLY A 101 -4.79 -18.48 -2.97
CA GLY A 101 -5.39 -18.11 -4.23
C GLY A 101 -4.52 -18.50 -5.43
N ASN A 102 -5.00 -18.18 -6.61
CA ASN A 102 -4.39 -18.58 -7.87
C ASN A 102 -3.32 -17.62 -8.40
N ILE A 103 -3.15 -16.44 -7.79
CA ILE A 103 -2.16 -15.45 -8.18
C ILE A 103 -1.31 -15.06 -6.97
N SER A 104 0.01 -15.09 -7.17
CA SER A 104 0.99 -14.47 -6.28
C SER A 104 1.91 -13.62 -7.14
N ALA A 105 2.15 -12.36 -6.74
CA ALA A 105 2.94 -11.42 -7.52
C ALA A 105 3.88 -10.60 -6.63
N ASN A 106 5.02 -10.19 -7.17
CA ASN A 106 5.93 -9.25 -6.51
C ASN A 106 5.62 -7.79 -6.79
N GLU A 107 4.56 -7.52 -7.56
CA GLU A 107 4.23 -6.17 -7.99
C GLU A 107 2.75 -5.89 -7.77
N ALA A 108 2.46 -4.81 -7.05
CA ALA A 108 1.11 -4.49 -6.59
C ALA A 108 0.19 -4.06 -7.74
N SER A 109 0.73 -3.39 -8.78
CA SER A 109 -0.05 -3.00 -9.95
C SER A 109 -0.61 -4.20 -10.72
N LEU A 110 0.12 -5.33 -10.77
CA LEU A 110 -0.39 -6.57 -11.35
C LEU A 110 -1.57 -7.14 -10.56
N LEU A 111 -1.47 -7.14 -9.23
CA LEU A 111 -2.55 -7.59 -8.36
C LEU A 111 -3.78 -6.69 -8.50
N LEU A 112 -3.59 -5.37 -8.64
CA LEU A 112 -4.68 -4.44 -8.91
C LEU A 112 -5.43 -4.79 -10.20
N GLU A 113 -4.72 -5.00 -11.31
CA GLU A 113 -5.37 -5.37 -12.57
C GLU A 113 -6.10 -6.72 -12.47
N ALA A 114 -5.55 -7.68 -11.72
CA ALA A 114 -6.23 -8.95 -11.44
C ALA A 114 -7.51 -8.74 -10.60
N VAL A 115 -7.49 -7.87 -9.60
CA VAL A 115 -8.70 -7.50 -8.84
C VAL A 115 -9.74 -6.87 -9.76
N ARG A 116 -9.34 -5.91 -10.60
CA ARG A 116 -10.24 -5.23 -11.56
C ARG A 116 -10.83 -6.18 -12.60
N ALA A 117 -10.12 -7.26 -12.93
CA ALA A 117 -10.64 -8.38 -13.72
C ALA A 117 -11.57 -9.33 -12.93
N SER A 118 -11.98 -8.96 -11.71
CA SER A 118 -12.82 -9.74 -10.81
C SER A 118 -12.24 -11.11 -10.45
N ALA A 119 -10.90 -11.23 -10.40
CA ALA A 119 -10.25 -12.50 -10.12
C ALA A 119 -10.32 -12.91 -8.65
N GLY A 120 -10.38 -11.96 -7.70
CA GLY A 120 -10.30 -12.28 -6.28
C GLY A 120 -10.19 -11.08 -5.35
N ILE A 121 -9.78 -11.36 -4.12
CA ILE A 121 -9.46 -10.37 -3.09
C ILE A 121 -7.96 -10.14 -3.07
N ALA A 122 -7.51 -8.89 -2.95
CA ALA A 122 -6.11 -8.59 -2.69
C ALA A 122 -5.94 -7.54 -1.59
N MET A 123 -4.79 -7.59 -0.92
CA MET A 123 -4.30 -6.53 -0.05
C MET A 123 -3.47 -5.55 -0.87
N LEU A 124 -3.98 -4.33 -1.06
CA LEU A 124 -3.37 -3.34 -1.97
C LEU A 124 -3.10 -2.00 -1.28
N PRO A 125 -2.03 -1.28 -1.68
CA PRO A 125 -1.76 0.05 -1.16
C PRO A 125 -2.87 1.07 -1.45
N THR A 126 -3.21 1.87 -0.46
CA THR A 126 -4.27 2.90 -0.53
C THR A 126 -4.05 3.89 -1.67
N TYR A 127 -2.80 4.30 -1.91
CA TYR A 127 -2.48 5.26 -2.98
C TYR A 127 -2.81 4.75 -4.40
N GLN A 128 -2.91 3.42 -4.61
CA GLN A 128 -3.30 2.85 -5.90
C GLN A 128 -4.82 2.70 -6.02
N VAL A 129 -5.50 2.38 -4.91
CA VAL A 129 -6.91 1.96 -4.95
C VAL A 129 -7.90 3.03 -4.48
N ALA A 130 -7.46 4.09 -3.80
CA ALA A 130 -8.35 5.13 -3.29
C ALA A 130 -9.28 5.75 -4.35
N PRO A 131 -8.82 6.08 -5.58
CA PRO A 131 -9.73 6.57 -6.63
C PRO A 131 -10.79 5.55 -7.04
N LEU A 132 -10.44 4.26 -7.06
CA LEU A 132 -11.33 3.16 -7.47
C LEU A 132 -12.34 2.82 -6.38
N LEU A 133 -11.94 2.94 -5.11
CA LEU A 133 -12.85 2.84 -3.96
C LEU A 133 -13.86 4.00 -3.95
N ARG A 134 -13.42 5.23 -4.26
CA ARG A 134 -14.31 6.40 -4.32
C ARG A 134 -15.37 6.30 -5.42
N THR A 135 -15.00 5.74 -6.57
CA THR A 135 -15.92 5.55 -7.70
C THR A 135 -16.82 4.32 -7.53
N GLY A 136 -16.53 3.46 -6.57
CA GLY A 136 -17.25 2.20 -6.35
C GLY A 136 -16.85 1.08 -7.31
N GLU A 137 -15.79 1.26 -8.11
CA GLU A 137 -15.21 0.19 -8.94
C GLU A 137 -14.62 -0.93 -8.05
N LEU A 138 -14.08 -0.55 -6.89
CA LEU A 138 -13.64 -1.47 -5.84
C LEU A 138 -14.43 -1.24 -4.55
N VAL A 139 -14.54 -2.29 -3.75
CA VAL A 139 -15.13 -2.28 -2.41
C VAL A 139 -14.07 -2.63 -1.39
N GLN A 140 -13.92 -1.80 -0.34
CA GLN A 140 -13.09 -2.12 0.81
C GLN A 140 -13.79 -3.21 1.64
N LEU A 141 -13.04 -4.23 2.01
CA LEU A 141 -13.49 -5.34 2.84
C LEU A 141 -12.95 -5.18 4.26
N LEU A 142 -13.71 -5.68 5.24
CA LEU A 142 -13.28 -5.76 6.64
C LEU A 142 -12.76 -4.42 7.18
N ALA A 143 -13.46 -3.31 6.88
CA ALA A 143 -13.02 -1.95 7.19
C ALA A 143 -12.83 -1.66 8.69
N ASP A 144 -13.45 -2.47 9.56
CA ASP A 144 -13.28 -2.44 11.01
C ASP A 144 -11.94 -3.01 11.50
N TYR A 145 -11.13 -3.57 10.59
CA TYR A 145 -9.86 -4.20 10.88
C TYR A 145 -8.72 -3.39 10.27
N GLU A 146 -7.75 -3.06 11.12
CA GLU A 146 -6.51 -2.43 10.68
C GLU A 146 -5.60 -3.49 10.04
N LEU A 147 -4.82 -3.06 9.05
CA LEU A 147 -3.75 -3.85 8.45
C LEU A 147 -2.41 -3.26 8.88
N GLU A 148 -1.36 -4.04 8.69
CA GLU A 148 -0.01 -3.54 8.98
C GLU A 148 0.33 -2.34 8.08
N GLU A 149 0.70 -1.22 8.71
CA GLU A 149 1.30 -0.09 8.03
C GLU A 149 2.79 -0.34 7.74
N LEU A 150 3.22 -0.11 6.51
CA LEU A 150 4.62 -0.16 6.13
C LEU A 150 5.21 1.25 6.05
N GLY A 151 6.49 1.42 6.35
CA GLY A 151 7.14 2.71 6.18
C GLY A 151 7.70 2.88 4.77
N ILE A 152 7.54 4.09 4.21
CA ILE A 152 8.25 4.51 3.00
C ILE A 152 9.55 5.17 3.45
N HIS A 153 10.69 4.66 3.00
CA HIS A 153 12.00 5.06 3.47
C HIS A 153 12.93 5.44 2.32
N ALA A 154 13.64 6.55 2.47
CA ALA A 154 14.87 6.82 1.76
C ALA A 154 16.03 6.07 2.44
N VAL A 155 16.70 5.19 1.72
CA VAL A 155 17.75 4.30 2.23
C VAL A 155 19.06 4.51 1.47
N TYR A 156 20.17 4.70 2.21
CA TYR A 156 21.49 4.97 1.64
C TYR A 156 22.62 4.47 2.58
N ALA A 157 23.83 4.27 2.03
CA ALA A 157 24.90 3.55 2.72
C ALA A 157 25.67 4.35 3.79
N SER A 158 25.82 5.67 3.66
CA SER A 158 26.61 6.46 4.63
C SER A 158 26.26 7.95 4.65
N ARG A 159 26.41 8.59 5.82
CA ARG A 159 26.29 10.06 6.02
C ARG A 159 27.61 10.82 5.85
N ARG A 160 28.76 10.13 5.95
CA ARG A 160 30.07 10.76 6.19
C ARG A 160 30.64 11.51 4.97
N GLN A 161 30.12 11.22 3.78
CA GLN A 161 30.54 11.82 2.50
C GLN A 161 29.35 12.06 1.56
N GLN A 162 28.18 12.46 2.11
CA GLN A 162 27.01 12.71 1.28
C GLN A 162 27.23 13.91 0.34
N PRO A 163 27.14 13.72 -1.00
CA PRO A 163 27.17 14.83 -1.94
C PRO A 163 26.01 15.80 -1.66
N ALA A 164 26.26 17.10 -1.85
CA ALA A 164 25.23 18.13 -1.63
C ALA A 164 23.96 17.86 -2.45
N VAL A 165 24.11 17.35 -3.68
CA VAL A 165 22.98 17.01 -4.56
C VAL A 165 22.08 15.91 -3.97
N LEU A 166 22.67 14.91 -3.29
CA LEU A 166 21.90 13.84 -2.64
C LEU A 166 21.14 14.37 -1.42
N ARG A 167 21.76 15.26 -0.64
CA ARG A 167 21.09 15.91 0.49
C ARG A 167 19.90 16.75 0.02
N SER A 168 20.11 17.62 -0.97
CA SER A 168 19.03 18.42 -1.56
C SER A 168 17.91 17.55 -2.15
N PHE A 169 18.25 16.40 -2.75
CA PHE A 169 17.25 15.46 -3.26
C PHE A 169 16.48 14.77 -2.13
N LEU A 170 17.13 14.38 -1.04
CA LEU A 170 16.46 13.83 0.14
C LEU A 170 15.50 14.82 0.79
N ASP A 171 15.90 16.09 0.89
CA ASP A 171 15.05 17.15 1.43
C ASP A 171 13.85 17.40 0.51
N TYR A 172 14.09 17.44 -0.81
CA TYR A 172 13.02 17.52 -1.80
C TYR A 172 12.04 16.34 -1.71
N LEU A 173 12.53 15.10 -1.57
CA LEU A 173 11.66 13.94 -1.39
C LEU A 173 10.83 14.07 -0.12
N ALA A 174 11.43 14.45 1.01
CA ALA A 174 10.68 14.65 2.24
C ALA A 174 9.59 15.74 2.08
N GLU A 175 9.91 16.87 1.46
CA GLU A 175 8.91 17.91 1.13
C GLU A 175 7.77 17.37 0.25
N CYS A 176 8.09 16.50 -0.73
CA CYS A 176 7.06 15.87 -1.55
C CYS A 176 6.15 14.97 -0.70
N PHE A 177 6.72 14.10 0.12
CA PHE A 177 5.95 13.18 0.95
C PHE A 177 5.15 13.88 2.06
N ASP A 178 5.61 15.04 2.53
CA ASP A 178 4.90 15.90 3.48
C ASP A 178 3.78 16.74 2.81
N SER A 179 3.70 16.76 1.48
CA SER A 179 2.67 17.50 0.76
C SER A 179 1.35 16.73 0.67
N LEU A 180 0.24 17.47 0.54
CA LEU A 180 -1.11 16.93 0.30
C LEU A 180 -1.20 15.98 -0.92
N ALA A 181 -0.23 16.02 -1.84
CA ALA A 181 -0.17 15.10 -2.98
C ALA A 181 0.22 13.67 -2.57
N PHE A 182 0.86 13.50 -1.41
CA PHE A 182 1.34 12.23 -0.86
C PHE A 182 0.75 11.88 0.52
N GLU A 183 0.10 12.82 1.20
CA GLU A 183 -0.82 12.51 2.30
C GLU A 183 -2.03 11.74 1.74
N ASP A 184 -1.85 10.43 1.52
CA ASP A 184 -2.86 9.41 1.18
C ASP A 184 -4.18 9.98 0.64
N LEU A 185 -4.18 10.75 -0.46
CA LEU A 185 -5.33 11.28 -1.21
C LEU A 185 -6.71 11.19 -0.51
N ASP A 186 -6.91 11.88 0.62
CA ASP A 186 -8.11 11.82 1.47
C ASP A 186 -8.48 10.41 2.02
N TRP A 187 -7.54 9.64 2.57
CA TRP A 187 -7.78 8.35 3.23
C TRP A 187 -8.07 8.52 4.74
N PRO A 188 -9.11 7.87 5.30
CA PRO A 188 -10.07 7.02 4.60
C PRO A 188 -10.97 7.84 3.66
N PRO A 189 -11.35 7.31 2.48
CA PRO A 189 -12.19 8.02 1.52
C PRO A 189 -13.47 8.48 2.22
N ARG A 190 -13.82 9.75 2.04
CA ARG A 190 -15.08 10.30 2.55
C ARG A 190 -16.22 9.44 2.02
N THR A 191 -16.88 8.69 2.90
CA THR A 191 -18.04 7.89 2.52
C THR A 191 -19.14 8.85 2.04
N PRO A 192 -19.77 8.61 0.87
CA PRO A 192 -21.01 9.31 0.56
C PRO A 192 -22.03 8.84 1.59
N HIS A 193 -22.37 9.69 2.55
CA HIS A 193 -23.44 9.40 3.51
C HIS A 193 -24.69 8.97 2.74
N GLY A 194 -25.11 7.72 2.94
CA GLY A 194 -26.41 7.25 2.53
C GLY A 194 -27.46 8.19 3.12
N ARG A 195 -28.30 8.77 2.26
CA ARG A 195 -29.52 9.45 2.70
C ARG A 195 -30.34 8.43 3.48
N GLY A 196 -30.38 8.59 4.80
CA GLY A 196 -31.29 7.86 5.65
C GLY A 196 -32.71 8.13 5.17
N ALA A 197 -33.36 7.10 4.64
CA ALA A 197 -34.80 7.01 4.63
C ALA A 197 -35.24 6.80 6.09
N ALA A 198 -35.40 7.89 6.83
CA ALA A 198 -36.13 7.88 8.09
C ALA A 198 -37.60 8.20 7.77
N GLY A 199 -38.43 7.18 7.89
CA GLY A 199 -39.86 7.24 7.64
C GLY A 199 -40.55 8.30 8.50
N ALA A 200 -41.36 9.13 7.85
CA ALA A 200 -42.42 9.86 8.53
C ALA A 200 -43.50 8.85 8.92
N GLY A 201 -43.47 8.44 10.18
CA GLY A 201 -44.57 7.75 10.83
C GLY A 201 -45.77 8.69 10.92
N VAL A 202 -46.90 8.21 10.39
CA VAL A 202 -48.24 8.75 10.63
C VAL A 202 -48.55 8.63 12.11
N GLN A 203 -48.87 9.75 12.75
CA GLN A 203 -49.90 9.89 13.80
C GLN A 203 -50.28 11.36 13.94
#